data_AF-A0A1T4SM19-F1
#
_entry.id   AF-A0A1T4SM19-F1
#
_cell.length_a   1.000
_cell.length_b   1.000
_cell.length_c   1.000
_cell.angle_alpha   90.00
_cell.angle_beta   90.00
_cell.angle_gamma   90.00
#
_symmetry.space_group_name_H-M   'P 1'
#
loop_
_entity.id
_entity.type
_entity.pdbx_description
1 polymer ?
#
loop_
_entity_poly.entity_id
_entity_poly.type
_entity_poly.pdbx_seq_one_letter_code
_entity_poly.pdbx_strand_id
1 'polypeptide(L)'
;MGDIDAVVVGTGPNGLAAAVTLARAGLKVELYERHDVIGGGLRTVPLFDSDVVHDVCAAVHPMAAASRFFREFDLVARGVDLLRPAVSYAHPLPHGRAALAAADLDATCAGLGEDARRWRRLMAPLVARSGAVVDLLLSDLRRLPADPVAALSFARRVLQHGRGTGPFVTDGARALLAGVAGHVVGALPSLPGAAVALLLGHLAHTDAGWPLPRGGSGVIAEALAADITAHGGVLRTGHEIRDLGDLPPARSVLLDVAPRGFLRLAGDRLPPRYRRALRRFRYAPGVAKADFLVSEPIPWTAREVAGAGTVHLGGTQEQVFRVETATARGRRTDEPFVLLVDPAVTDPSRASGGRRPVWAYAHVPNGDTRDPVDMIRRRIETYAPGFSDTIIASRGVSAAEMEAYNPNYVGGDIASGAMTLRQALIRPTPRIDPYRTPLPGVYLCSASVPPGPGVHAMSGYLAALSALRNDHGVTVPPSLSP
;
A
#
# COMPACT_ATOMS: atom_id res chain seq x y z
N MET A 1 -4.51 -35.38 15.84
CA MET A 1 -4.23 -33.96 15.57
C MET A 1 -5.16 -33.16 16.45
N GLY A 2 -4.64 -32.25 17.28
CA GLY A 2 -5.52 -31.37 18.06
C GLY A 2 -6.29 -30.44 17.13
N ASP A 3 -7.52 -30.09 17.48
CA ASP A 3 -8.37 -29.21 16.68
C ASP A 3 -7.69 -27.85 16.46
N ILE A 4 -7.74 -27.36 15.21
CA ILE A 4 -7.26 -26.04 14.80
C ILE A 4 -8.34 -25.02 15.17
N ASP A 5 -7.97 -23.93 15.82
CA ASP A 5 -8.94 -22.90 16.22
C ASP A 5 -9.26 -21.97 15.04
N ALA A 6 -8.22 -21.56 14.31
CA ALA A 6 -8.36 -20.63 13.20
C ALA A 6 -7.44 -20.97 12.02
N VAL A 7 -7.94 -20.71 10.82
CA VAL A 7 -7.17 -20.81 9.58
C VAL A 7 -7.11 -19.45 8.89
N VAL A 8 -5.94 -19.09 8.35
CA VAL A 8 -5.78 -17.90 7.52
C VAL A 8 -5.33 -18.31 6.11
N VAL A 9 -6.03 -17.81 5.09
CA VAL A 9 -5.69 -18.08 3.68
C VAL A 9 -5.06 -16.84 3.07
N GLY A 10 -3.78 -16.95 2.70
CA GLY A 10 -2.93 -15.88 2.19
C GLY A 10 -2.02 -15.29 3.27
N THR A 11 -0.73 -15.13 2.96
CA THR A 11 0.27 -14.54 3.87
C THR A 11 0.66 -13.12 3.48
N GLY A 12 -0.30 -12.35 2.95
CA GLY A 12 -0.12 -10.91 2.80
C GLY A 12 0.01 -10.21 4.16
N PRO A 13 0.33 -8.90 4.18
CA PRO A 13 0.48 -8.14 5.42
C PRO A 13 -0.76 -8.22 6.32
N ASN A 14 -1.96 -8.30 5.74
CA ASN A 14 -3.18 -8.44 6.51
C ASN A 14 -3.40 -9.88 7.00
N GLY A 15 -3.16 -10.90 6.19
CA GLY A 15 -3.21 -12.29 6.63
C GLY A 15 -2.25 -12.58 7.79
N LEU A 16 -1.00 -12.11 7.67
CA LEU A 16 -0.01 -12.23 8.74
C LEU A 16 -0.43 -11.49 10.02
N ALA A 17 -0.94 -10.25 9.91
CA ALA A 17 -1.43 -9.51 11.07
C ALA A 17 -2.64 -10.16 11.76
N ALA A 18 -3.54 -10.73 10.96
CA ALA A 18 -4.68 -11.50 11.47
C ALA A 18 -4.19 -12.71 12.27
N ALA A 19 -3.23 -13.46 11.73
CA ALA A 19 -2.64 -14.60 12.41
C ALA A 19 -1.88 -14.23 13.68
N VAL A 20 -1.06 -13.18 13.67
CA VAL A 20 -0.41 -12.65 14.88
C VAL A 20 -1.45 -12.39 15.96
N THR A 21 -2.53 -11.68 15.60
CA THR A 21 -3.59 -11.32 16.55
C THR A 21 -4.29 -12.55 17.12
N LEU A 22 -4.56 -13.57 16.31
CA LEU A 22 -5.21 -14.80 16.77
C LEU A 22 -4.27 -15.67 17.62
N ALA A 23 -3.00 -15.82 17.21
CA ALA A 23 -2.00 -16.61 17.94
C ALA A 23 -1.68 -15.97 19.30
N ARG A 24 -1.54 -14.63 19.36
CA ARG A 24 -1.38 -13.86 20.60
C ARG A 24 -2.58 -13.97 21.54
N ALA A 25 -3.76 -14.33 21.04
CA ALA A 25 -4.92 -14.67 21.87
C ALA A 25 -4.93 -16.12 22.38
N GLY A 26 -3.85 -16.89 22.12
CA GLY A 26 -3.69 -18.27 22.56
C GLY A 26 -4.38 -19.30 21.65
N LEU A 27 -4.80 -18.91 20.44
CA LEU A 27 -5.44 -19.82 19.49
C LEU A 27 -4.41 -20.59 18.66
N LYS A 28 -4.74 -21.83 18.31
CA LYS A 28 -3.96 -22.61 17.31
C LYS A 28 -4.31 -22.13 15.90
N VAL A 29 -3.33 -21.49 15.25
CA VAL A 29 -3.51 -20.87 13.93
C VAL A 29 -2.71 -21.61 12.88
N GLU A 30 -3.33 -21.94 11.75
CA GLU A 30 -2.62 -22.36 10.54
C GLU A 30 -2.80 -21.35 9.41
N LEU A 31 -1.71 -21.03 8.71
CA LEU A 31 -1.71 -20.14 7.55
C LEU A 31 -1.37 -20.93 6.29
N TYR A 32 -2.03 -20.60 5.19
CA TYR A 32 -1.81 -21.23 3.89
C TYR A 32 -1.37 -20.21 2.85
N GLU A 33 -0.21 -20.44 2.23
CA GLU A 33 0.38 -19.62 1.19
C GLU A 33 0.61 -20.46 -0.07
N ARG A 34 0.16 -19.95 -1.22
CA ARG A 34 0.29 -20.65 -2.50
C ARG A 34 1.72 -20.64 -3.03
N HIS A 35 2.50 -19.61 -2.70
CA HIS A 35 3.89 -19.47 -3.08
C HIS A 35 4.82 -20.19 -2.10
N ASP A 36 6.06 -20.46 -2.51
CA ASP A 36 7.07 -21.06 -1.63
C ASP A 36 7.56 -20.10 -0.54
N VAL A 37 7.33 -18.80 -0.73
CA VAL A 37 7.75 -17.70 0.15
C VAL A 37 6.55 -16.87 0.56
N ILE A 38 6.49 -16.55 1.85
CA ILE A 38 5.43 -15.74 2.47
C ILE A 38 5.53 -14.24 2.14
N GLY A 39 4.53 -13.47 2.57
CA GLY A 39 4.59 -11.99 2.60
C GLY A 39 3.75 -11.31 1.53
N GLY A 40 3.31 -12.04 0.50
CA GLY A 40 2.46 -11.50 -0.57
C GLY A 40 3.08 -10.26 -1.24
N GLY A 41 2.52 -9.07 -0.96
CA GLY A 41 3.02 -7.79 -1.46
C GLY A 41 4.29 -7.27 -0.76
N LEU A 42 4.74 -7.92 0.32
CA LEU A 42 5.96 -7.59 1.05
C LEU A 42 7.20 -8.33 0.55
N ARG A 43 7.08 -9.21 -0.45
CA ARG A 43 8.22 -10.04 -0.88
C ARG A 43 9.37 -9.20 -1.43
N THR A 44 10.58 -9.58 -1.04
CA THR A 44 11.85 -9.07 -1.55
C THR A 44 12.62 -10.26 -2.10
N VAL A 45 13.08 -10.20 -3.35
CA VAL A 45 13.72 -11.34 -4.04
C VAL A 45 14.86 -10.87 -4.95
N PRO A 46 15.89 -11.69 -5.17
CA PRO A 46 16.87 -11.47 -6.24
C PRO A 46 16.22 -11.68 -7.62
N LEU A 47 16.17 -10.65 -8.47
CA LEU A 47 15.51 -10.73 -9.78
C LEU A 47 16.45 -10.99 -10.97
N PHE A 48 17.70 -10.51 -10.89
CA PHE A 48 18.64 -10.55 -12.00
C PHE A 48 19.94 -11.28 -11.63
N ASP A 49 20.43 -11.05 -10.43
CA ASP A 49 21.57 -11.75 -9.84
C ASP A 49 21.31 -12.04 -8.35
N SER A 50 22.23 -12.76 -7.70
CA SER A 50 22.13 -13.13 -6.29
C SER A 50 22.44 -12.01 -5.31
N ASP A 51 23.06 -10.92 -5.77
CA ASP A 51 23.69 -9.92 -4.91
C ASP A 51 22.77 -8.72 -4.66
N VAL A 52 21.88 -8.44 -5.60
CA VAL A 52 20.94 -7.32 -5.54
C VAL A 52 19.50 -7.82 -5.49
N VAL A 53 18.80 -7.43 -4.44
CA VAL A 53 17.39 -7.80 -4.23
C VAL A 53 16.42 -6.67 -4.58
N HIS A 54 15.22 -7.04 -5.02
CA HIS A 54 14.15 -6.15 -5.45
C HIS A 54 12.88 -6.44 -4.67
N ASP A 55 12.17 -5.39 -4.30
CA ASP A 55 10.83 -5.50 -3.73
C ASP A 55 9.83 -5.80 -4.85
N VAL A 56 9.10 -6.90 -4.74
CA VAL A 56 8.24 -7.37 -5.84
C VAL A 56 6.99 -6.51 -5.97
N CYS A 57 6.50 -5.92 -4.87
CA CYS A 57 5.34 -5.03 -4.86
C CYS A 57 5.59 -3.78 -4.02
N ALA A 58 5.34 -3.78 -2.71
CA ALA A 58 5.54 -2.58 -1.89
C ALA A 58 7.03 -2.42 -1.53
N ALA A 59 7.56 -1.19 -1.61
CA ALA A 59 8.95 -0.88 -1.22
C ALA A 59 9.03 0.12 -0.04
N VAL A 60 8.08 1.05 0.04
CA VAL A 60 8.07 2.17 1.01
C VAL A 60 6.81 2.09 1.86
N HIS A 61 6.94 2.27 3.18
CA HIS A 61 5.91 1.86 4.14
C HIS A 61 5.47 2.94 5.15
N PRO A 62 5.02 4.13 4.70
CA PRO A 62 4.59 5.20 5.60
C PRO A 62 3.42 4.78 6.50
N MET A 63 2.47 4.01 5.96
CA MET A 63 1.32 3.55 6.72
C MET A 63 1.66 2.40 7.66
N ALA A 64 2.66 1.57 7.36
CA ALA A 64 3.10 0.53 8.28
C ALA A 64 3.79 1.17 9.49
N ALA A 65 4.68 2.14 9.27
CA ALA A 65 5.32 2.88 10.35
C ALA A 65 4.34 3.63 11.26
N ALA A 66 3.16 3.99 10.75
CA ALA A 66 2.19 4.79 11.47
C ALA A 66 0.99 4.00 12.03
N SER A 67 0.66 2.81 11.52
CA SER A 67 -0.60 2.14 11.88
C SER A 67 -0.62 1.68 13.33
N ARG A 68 -1.82 1.66 13.95
CA ARG A 68 -1.99 1.18 15.32
C ARG A 68 -1.39 -0.22 15.53
N PHE A 69 -1.63 -1.14 14.60
CA PHE A 69 -1.11 -2.51 14.69
C PHE A 69 0.41 -2.52 14.83
N PHE A 70 1.13 -1.82 13.95
CA PHE A 70 2.60 -1.83 13.97
C PHE A 70 3.22 -0.96 15.07
N ARG A 71 2.52 0.11 15.50
CA ARG A 71 2.93 0.86 16.71
C ARG A 71 2.88 0.00 17.96
N GLU A 72 1.89 -0.90 18.07
CA GLU A 72 1.76 -1.82 19.20
C GLU A 72 2.69 -3.04 19.06
N PHE A 73 2.82 -3.58 17.84
CA PHE A 73 3.68 -4.72 17.53
C PHE A 73 5.17 -4.39 17.66
N ASP A 74 5.55 -3.14 17.42
CA ASP A 74 6.91 -2.60 17.47
C ASP A 74 7.91 -3.37 16.60
N LEU A 75 7.95 -3.00 15.32
CA LEU A 75 8.88 -3.58 14.33
C LEU A 75 10.36 -3.38 14.73
N VAL A 76 10.70 -2.25 15.33
CA VAL A 76 12.09 -1.92 15.68
C VAL A 76 12.57 -2.80 16.82
N ALA A 77 11.73 -3.01 17.85
CA ALA A 77 12.02 -3.95 18.93
C ALA A 77 12.21 -5.40 18.45
N ARG A 78 11.76 -5.71 17.23
CA ARG A 78 11.88 -7.03 16.58
C ARG A 78 12.95 -7.08 15.50
N GLY A 79 13.85 -6.09 15.47
CA GLY A 79 15.00 -6.05 14.58
C GLY A 79 14.71 -5.56 13.16
N VAL A 80 13.52 -5.01 12.89
CA VAL A 80 13.21 -4.39 11.59
C VAL A 80 13.57 -2.91 11.65
N ASP A 81 14.72 -2.56 11.08
CA ASP A 81 15.21 -1.19 10.98
C ASP A 81 14.47 -0.43 9.85
N LEU A 82 13.66 0.56 10.22
CA LEU A 82 12.90 1.40 9.29
C LEU A 82 13.68 2.67 8.95
N LEU A 83 14.37 2.62 7.82
CA LEU A 83 15.25 3.69 7.34
C LEU A 83 14.44 4.81 6.69
N ARG A 84 14.65 6.04 7.15
CA ARG A 84 13.95 7.23 6.64
C ARG A 84 14.87 8.04 5.73
N PRO A 85 14.46 8.36 4.49
CA PRO A 85 15.19 9.31 3.66
C PRO A 85 15.05 10.73 4.21
N ALA A 86 16.02 11.60 3.91
CA ALA A 86 15.91 13.03 4.23
C ALA A 86 14.74 13.70 3.48
N VAL A 87 14.49 13.26 2.25
CA VAL A 87 13.34 13.65 1.43
C VAL A 87 12.42 12.43 1.27
N SER A 88 11.24 12.48 1.90
CA SER A 88 10.24 11.41 1.83
C SER A 88 9.78 11.16 0.40
N TYR A 89 9.44 12.23 -0.32
CA TYR A 89 9.10 12.14 -1.74
C TYR A 89 9.42 13.42 -2.50
N ALA A 90 9.65 13.28 -3.80
CA ALA A 90 9.93 14.37 -4.72
C ALA A 90 9.06 14.29 -5.99
N HIS A 91 8.82 15.45 -6.59
CA HIS A 91 8.08 15.57 -7.84
C HIS A 91 8.89 16.42 -8.83
N PRO A 92 9.66 15.80 -9.73
CA PRO A 92 10.37 16.54 -10.77
C PRO A 92 9.39 17.17 -11.76
N LEU A 93 9.76 18.35 -12.24
CA LEU A 93 9.05 19.15 -13.22
C LEU A 93 9.95 19.39 -14.45
N PRO A 94 9.35 19.75 -15.60
CA PRO A 94 10.13 20.12 -16.78
C PRO A 94 11.16 21.22 -16.49
N HIS A 95 12.23 21.22 -17.29
CA HIS A 95 13.33 22.20 -17.22
C HIS A 95 14.17 22.14 -15.93
N GLY A 96 14.34 20.94 -15.36
CA GLY A 96 15.26 20.73 -14.23
C GLY A 96 14.79 21.33 -12.90
N ARG A 97 13.49 21.62 -12.77
CA ARG A 97 12.88 22.02 -11.49
C ARG A 97 12.35 20.80 -10.75
N ALA A 98 12.25 20.87 -9.43
CA ALA A 98 11.53 19.87 -8.64
C ALA A 98 10.85 20.52 -7.42
N ALA A 99 9.84 19.82 -6.88
CA ALA A 99 9.31 20.08 -5.55
C ALA A 99 9.62 18.88 -4.66
N LEU A 100 10.00 19.13 -3.40
CA LEU A 100 10.43 18.11 -2.45
C LEU A 100 9.59 18.18 -1.18
N ALA A 101 9.24 17.02 -0.63
CA ALA A 101 8.72 16.89 0.73
C ALA A 101 9.80 16.30 1.64
N ALA A 102 10.53 17.18 2.31
CA ALA A 102 11.51 16.82 3.33
C ALA A 102 10.81 16.29 4.59
N ALA A 103 11.52 15.48 5.37
CA ALA A 103 11.07 15.03 6.70
C ALA A 103 10.73 16.23 7.61
N ASP A 104 11.54 17.29 7.53
CA ASP A 104 11.25 18.56 8.17
C ASP A 104 10.21 19.37 7.36
N LEU A 105 9.10 19.72 8.02
CA LEU A 105 8.06 20.55 7.44
C LEU A 105 8.57 21.95 7.10
N ASP A 106 9.51 22.49 7.90
CA ASP A 106 10.03 23.84 7.71
C ASP A 106 10.91 23.91 6.46
N ALA A 107 11.80 22.93 6.27
CA ALA A 107 12.57 22.73 5.05
C ALA A 107 11.67 22.58 3.81
N THR A 108 10.58 21.80 3.90
CA THR A 108 9.60 21.68 2.81
C THR A 108 8.96 23.01 2.49
N CYS A 109 8.52 23.77 3.50
CA CYS A 109 7.92 25.08 3.30
C CYS A 109 8.90 26.05 2.64
N ALA A 110 10.16 26.07 3.07
CA ALA A 110 11.19 26.92 2.48
C ALA A 110 11.40 26.62 0.99
N GLY A 111 11.41 25.34 0.60
CA GLY A 111 11.53 24.90 -0.80
C GLY A 111 10.33 25.24 -1.69
N LEU A 112 9.17 25.56 -1.12
CA LEU A 112 7.94 25.86 -1.88
C LEU A 112 7.71 27.36 -2.13
N GLY A 113 8.63 28.24 -1.72
CA GLY A 113 8.57 29.68 -2.02
C GLY A 113 7.26 30.34 -1.59
N GLU A 114 6.52 30.93 -2.54
CA GLU A 114 5.25 31.61 -2.28
C GLU A 114 4.17 30.73 -1.63
N ASP A 115 4.27 29.41 -1.81
CA ASP A 115 3.34 28.44 -1.21
C ASP A 115 3.75 27.96 0.18
N ALA A 116 4.89 28.41 0.73
CA ALA A 116 5.37 28.04 2.06
C ALA A 116 4.28 28.13 3.15
N ARG A 117 3.62 29.28 3.24
CA ARG A 117 2.56 29.52 4.24
C ARG A 117 1.31 28.66 3.98
N ARG A 118 0.99 28.37 2.72
CA ARG A 118 -0.16 27.56 2.33
C ARG A 118 0.09 26.08 2.65
N TRP A 119 1.29 25.60 2.37
CA TRP A 119 1.70 24.23 2.71
C TRP A 119 1.70 24.01 4.21
N ARG A 120 2.28 24.92 4.99
CA ARG A 120 2.24 24.86 6.46
C ARG A 120 0.81 24.83 6.99
N ARG A 121 -0.08 25.69 6.50
CA ARG A 121 -1.51 25.71 6.92
C ARG A 121 -2.22 24.39 6.59
N LEU A 122 -1.83 23.73 5.50
CA LEU A 122 -2.35 22.42 5.12
C LEU A 122 -1.83 21.32 6.06
N MET A 123 -0.51 21.19 6.19
CA MET A 123 0.12 20.02 6.83
C MET A 123 0.30 20.15 8.34
N ALA A 124 0.68 21.31 8.88
CA ALA A 124 1.05 21.42 10.30
C ALA A 124 -0.05 20.95 11.27
N PRO A 125 -1.35 21.26 11.06
CA PRO A 125 -2.41 20.77 11.95
C PRO A 125 -2.68 19.26 11.83
N LEU A 126 -2.30 18.64 10.71
CA LEU A 126 -2.37 17.19 10.52
C LEU A 126 -1.18 16.50 11.20
N VAL A 127 0.02 17.06 11.04
CA VAL A 127 1.25 16.61 11.71
C VAL A 127 1.08 16.64 13.24
N ALA A 128 0.60 17.77 13.78
CA ALA A 128 0.39 17.93 15.22
C ALA A 128 -0.64 16.95 15.84
N ARG A 129 -1.47 16.32 15.00
CA ARG A 129 -2.50 15.34 15.41
C ARG A 129 -2.37 14.04 14.62
N SER A 130 -1.15 13.67 14.21
CA SER A 130 -0.94 12.57 13.26
C SER A 130 -1.53 11.26 13.75
N GLY A 131 -1.30 10.88 15.01
CA GLY A 131 -1.87 9.66 15.59
C GLY A 131 -3.40 9.58 15.44
N ALA A 132 -4.11 10.67 15.75
CA ALA A 132 -5.56 10.74 15.60
C ALA A 132 -6.04 10.70 14.13
N VAL A 133 -5.31 11.35 13.22
CA VAL A 133 -5.61 11.31 11.78
C VAL A 133 -5.41 9.89 11.22
N VAL A 134 -4.31 9.25 11.58
CA VAL A 134 -3.99 7.88 11.16
C VAL A 134 -5.02 6.89 11.73
N ASP A 135 -5.31 6.97 13.03
CA ASP A 135 -6.27 6.08 13.67
C ASP A 135 -7.68 6.24 13.11
N LEU A 136 -8.07 7.47 12.72
CA LEU A 136 -9.32 7.71 12.02
C LEU A 136 -9.33 7.01 10.65
N LEU A 137 -8.34 7.25 9.79
CA LEU A 137 -8.36 6.74 8.42
C LEU A 137 -8.06 5.26 8.30
N LEU A 138 -7.34 4.69 9.27
CA LEU A 138 -7.06 3.25 9.33
C LEU A 138 -8.05 2.49 10.22
N SER A 139 -9.20 3.10 10.54
CA SER A 139 -10.32 2.45 11.22
C SER A 139 -11.35 1.87 10.23
N ASP A 140 -12.38 1.22 10.78
CA ASP A 140 -13.56 0.79 10.02
C ASP A 140 -14.53 1.94 9.68
N LEU A 141 -14.26 3.17 10.15
CA LEU A 141 -15.08 4.39 10.03
C LEU A 141 -16.53 4.24 10.57
N ARG A 142 -16.78 3.26 11.45
CA ARG A 142 -18.12 2.99 12.02
C ARG A 142 -18.27 3.47 13.45
N ARG A 143 -17.20 3.94 14.07
CA ARG A 143 -17.19 4.49 15.43
C ARG A 143 -16.93 5.99 15.38
N LEU A 144 -17.42 6.70 16.40
CA LEU A 144 -17.10 8.11 16.56
C LEU A 144 -15.58 8.30 16.70
N PRO A 145 -14.99 9.32 16.06
CA PRO A 145 -13.57 9.59 16.19
C PRO A 145 -13.24 9.93 17.65
N ALA A 146 -12.16 9.35 18.17
CA ALA A 146 -11.66 9.69 19.50
C ALA A 146 -11.24 11.17 19.60
N ASP A 147 -10.80 11.76 18.47
CA ASP A 147 -10.50 13.19 18.35
C ASP A 147 -11.38 13.83 17.26
N PRO A 148 -12.53 14.42 17.63
CA PRO A 148 -13.42 15.11 16.69
C PRO A 148 -12.76 16.31 15.99
N VAL A 149 -11.78 16.96 16.63
CA VAL A 149 -11.10 18.12 16.06
C VAL A 149 -10.15 17.68 14.96
N ALA A 150 -9.41 16.58 15.14
CA ALA A 150 -8.61 15.97 14.07
C ALA A 150 -9.50 15.56 12.89
N ALA A 151 -10.64 14.90 13.17
CA ALA A 151 -11.59 14.48 12.15
C ALA A 151 -12.15 15.65 11.33
N LEU A 152 -12.62 16.71 11.98
CA LEU A 152 -13.14 17.91 11.31
C LEU A 152 -12.04 18.66 10.54
N SER A 153 -10.86 18.80 11.14
CA SER A 153 -9.68 19.42 10.52
C SER A 153 -9.28 18.72 9.23
N PHE A 154 -9.30 17.39 9.24
CA PHE A 154 -9.04 16.54 8.08
C PHE A 154 -10.13 16.67 7.03
N ALA A 155 -11.41 16.47 7.41
CA ALA A 155 -12.54 16.52 6.50
C ALA A 155 -12.63 17.87 5.74
N ARG A 156 -12.42 18.99 6.45
CA ARG A 156 -12.39 20.33 5.84
C ARG A 156 -11.32 20.43 4.75
N ARG A 157 -10.13 19.85 4.97
CA ARG A 157 -9.02 19.87 4.00
C ARG A 157 -9.31 18.95 2.80
N VAL A 158 -9.91 17.78 3.04
CA VAL A 158 -10.37 16.91 1.96
C VAL A 158 -11.37 17.64 1.06
N LEU A 159 -12.34 18.35 1.63
CA LEU A 159 -13.31 19.14 0.85
C LEU A 159 -12.65 20.28 0.08
N GLN A 160 -11.66 20.96 0.69
CA GLN A 160 -10.94 22.06 0.05
C GLN A 160 -10.10 21.59 -1.15
N HIS A 161 -9.43 20.44 -1.04
CA HIS A 161 -8.50 19.94 -2.06
C HIS A 161 -9.12 18.91 -3.02
N GLY A 162 -10.25 18.29 -2.66
CA GLY A 162 -10.87 17.20 -3.42
C GLY A 162 -11.43 17.59 -4.79
N ARG A 163 -11.52 18.88 -5.10
CA ARG A 163 -11.87 19.40 -6.43
C ARG A 163 -10.66 19.81 -7.28
N GLY A 164 -9.44 19.67 -6.75
CA GLY A 164 -8.21 20.08 -7.45
C GLY A 164 -7.93 21.59 -7.43
N THR A 165 -8.86 22.42 -6.97
CA THR A 165 -8.75 23.89 -6.94
C THR A 165 -8.21 24.40 -5.60
N GLY A 166 -7.17 23.76 -5.08
CA GLY A 166 -6.54 24.14 -3.81
C GLY A 166 -5.92 25.55 -3.87
N PRO A 167 -5.57 26.16 -2.72
CA PRO A 167 -5.10 27.55 -2.66
C PRO A 167 -3.67 27.77 -3.17
N PHE A 168 -2.99 26.72 -3.65
CA PHE A 168 -1.60 26.80 -4.13
C PHE A 168 -1.48 27.60 -5.43
N VAL A 169 -0.42 28.39 -5.55
CA VAL A 169 -0.19 29.27 -6.71
C VAL A 169 0.97 28.82 -7.58
N THR A 170 1.93 28.09 -7.03
CA THR A 170 3.10 27.56 -7.74
C THR A 170 2.80 26.17 -8.31
N ASP A 171 3.38 25.87 -9.48
CA ASP A 171 3.33 24.53 -10.06
C ASP A 171 3.95 23.49 -9.12
N GLY A 172 5.02 23.87 -8.39
CA GLY A 172 5.74 22.99 -7.47
C GLY A 172 4.83 22.42 -6.38
N ALA A 173 4.13 23.28 -5.63
CA ALA A 173 3.24 22.82 -4.56
C ALA A 173 2.02 22.05 -5.10
N ARG A 174 1.47 22.47 -6.25
CA ARG A 174 0.35 21.77 -6.90
C ARG A 174 0.75 20.38 -7.37
N ALA A 175 1.90 20.26 -8.03
CA ALA A 175 2.43 19.01 -8.54
C ALA A 175 2.80 18.07 -7.39
N LEU A 176 3.47 18.58 -6.35
CA LEU A 176 3.84 17.80 -5.16
C LEU A 176 2.62 17.14 -4.50
N LEU A 177 1.53 17.89 -4.29
CA LEU A 177 0.29 17.32 -3.74
C LEU A 177 -0.40 16.36 -4.72
N ALA A 178 -0.39 16.67 -6.02
CA ALA A 178 -0.98 15.81 -7.06
C ALA A 178 -0.24 14.47 -7.20
N GLY A 179 1.08 14.47 -7.08
CA GLY A 179 1.91 13.26 -7.07
C GLY A 179 1.49 12.31 -5.94
N VAL A 180 1.31 12.84 -4.73
CA VAL A 180 0.80 12.02 -3.61
C VAL A 180 -0.62 11.55 -3.86
N ALA A 181 -1.50 12.40 -4.43
CA ALA A 181 -2.86 12.01 -4.77
C ALA A 181 -2.92 10.85 -5.76
N GLY A 182 -1.91 10.70 -6.63
CA GLY A 182 -1.77 9.60 -7.58
C GLY A 182 -1.80 8.21 -6.92
N HIS A 183 -1.34 8.08 -5.66
CA HIS A 183 -1.40 6.81 -4.92
C HIS A 183 -2.81 6.22 -4.76
N VAL A 184 -3.88 6.98 -5.07
CA VAL A 184 -5.25 6.46 -5.11
C VAL A 184 -5.51 5.51 -6.29
N VAL A 185 -4.69 5.57 -7.35
CA VAL A 185 -4.82 4.81 -8.61
C VAL A 185 -6.25 4.93 -9.16
N GLY A 186 -6.64 6.13 -9.60
CA GLY A 186 -8.03 6.39 -9.95
C GLY A 186 -8.28 7.81 -10.43
N ALA A 187 -9.55 8.14 -10.72
CA ALA A 187 -9.88 9.45 -11.26
C ALA A 187 -9.50 10.59 -10.29
N LEU A 188 -8.81 11.60 -10.83
CA LEU A 188 -8.37 12.79 -10.12
C LEU A 188 -8.80 14.07 -10.87
N PRO A 189 -9.19 15.12 -10.13
CA PRO A 189 -9.28 15.19 -8.67
C PRO A 189 -10.48 14.42 -8.12
N SER A 190 -10.38 13.95 -6.87
CA SER A 190 -11.48 13.30 -6.15
C SER A 190 -11.33 13.42 -4.64
N LEU A 191 -12.43 13.26 -3.88
CA LEU A 191 -12.38 13.26 -2.41
C LEU A 191 -11.48 12.15 -1.85
N PRO A 192 -11.54 10.89 -2.34
CA PRO A 192 -10.63 9.85 -1.87
C PRO A 192 -9.17 10.14 -2.25
N GLY A 193 -8.91 10.69 -3.44
CA GLY A 193 -7.58 11.14 -3.84
C GLY A 193 -7.01 12.21 -2.92
N ALA A 194 -7.83 13.20 -2.53
CA ALA A 194 -7.42 14.19 -1.54
C ALA A 194 -7.21 13.60 -0.14
N ALA A 195 -8.02 12.63 0.28
CA ALA A 195 -7.83 11.95 1.56
C ALA A 195 -6.50 11.19 1.61
N VAL A 196 -6.15 10.46 0.54
CA VAL A 196 -4.86 9.79 0.38
C VAL A 196 -3.71 10.80 0.36
N ALA A 197 -3.85 11.90 -0.40
CA ALA A 197 -2.86 12.96 -0.47
C ALA A 197 -2.55 13.58 0.90
N LEU A 198 -3.57 13.79 1.73
CA LEU A 198 -3.41 14.35 3.07
C LEU A 198 -2.88 13.33 4.08
N LEU A 199 -3.30 12.06 3.98
CA LEU A 199 -2.77 10.98 4.81
C LEU A 199 -1.27 10.81 4.57
N LEU A 200 -0.87 10.53 3.34
CA LEU A 200 0.53 10.26 3.02
C LEU A 200 1.37 11.54 3.06
N GLY A 201 0.79 12.67 2.63
CA GLY A 201 1.48 13.96 2.62
C GLY A 201 1.82 14.48 4.02
N HIS A 202 0.97 14.28 5.03
CA HIS A 202 1.33 14.67 6.41
C HIS A 202 2.32 13.68 7.03
N LEU A 203 2.21 12.37 6.75
CA LEU A 203 3.13 11.35 7.26
C LEU A 203 4.58 11.59 6.82
N ALA A 204 4.78 12.19 5.65
CA ALA A 204 6.10 12.61 5.20
C ALA A 204 6.79 13.63 6.12
N HIS A 205 6.04 14.29 7.00
CA HIS A 205 6.51 15.31 7.94
C HIS A 205 6.37 14.87 9.41
N THR A 206 6.27 13.57 9.69
CA THR A 206 6.23 13.01 11.04
C THR A 206 7.42 12.09 11.28
N ASP A 207 7.57 11.63 12.52
CA ASP A 207 8.58 10.62 12.84
C ASP A 207 8.39 9.29 12.10
N ALA A 208 7.18 8.98 11.63
CA ALA A 208 6.95 7.81 10.78
C ALA A 208 7.66 7.97 9.43
N GLY A 209 7.57 9.15 8.80
CA GLY A 209 8.14 9.42 7.49
C GLY A 209 7.60 8.48 6.40
N TRP A 210 8.40 8.30 5.34
CA TRP A 210 8.18 7.30 4.29
C TRP A 210 9.36 6.31 4.29
N PRO A 211 9.40 5.37 5.25
CA PRO A 211 10.59 4.55 5.45
C PRO A 211 10.63 3.36 4.50
N LEU A 212 11.86 2.92 4.23
CA LEU A 212 12.15 1.60 3.67
C LEU A 212 12.72 0.70 4.78
N PRO A 213 12.34 -0.58 4.88
CA PRO A 213 12.95 -1.49 5.82
C PRO A 213 14.34 -1.87 5.28
N ARG A 214 15.37 -1.84 6.13
CA ARG A 214 16.71 -2.28 5.75
C ARG A 214 16.65 -3.70 5.18
N GLY A 215 17.31 -3.91 4.05
CA GLY A 215 17.30 -5.20 3.34
C GLY A 215 16.03 -5.46 2.52
N GLY A 216 14.92 -4.79 2.79
CA GLY A 216 13.69 -4.84 2.00
C GLY A 216 12.43 -5.20 2.76
N SER A 217 11.30 -5.12 2.08
CA SER A 217 9.97 -5.32 2.67
C SER A 217 9.76 -6.71 3.26
N GLY A 218 10.52 -7.71 2.80
CA GLY A 218 10.45 -9.09 3.28
C GLY A 218 10.66 -9.21 4.77
N VAL A 219 11.52 -8.37 5.36
CA VAL A 219 11.83 -8.45 6.80
C VAL A 219 10.63 -8.13 7.70
N ILE A 220 9.64 -7.37 7.19
CA ILE A 220 8.37 -7.15 7.90
C ILE A 220 7.58 -8.45 7.98
N ALA A 221 7.50 -9.20 6.87
CA ALA A 221 6.79 -10.48 6.84
C ALA A 221 7.48 -11.53 7.71
N GLU A 222 8.80 -11.57 7.70
CA GLU A 222 9.62 -12.44 8.55
C GLU A 222 9.40 -12.16 10.04
N ALA A 223 9.39 -10.89 10.46
CA ALA A 223 9.13 -10.52 11.85
C ALA A 223 7.73 -10.95 12.32
N LEU A 224 6.71 -10.79 11.47
CA LEU A 224 5.35 -11.27 11.77
C LEU A 224 5.28 -12.79 11.84
N ALA A 225 5.95 -13.50 10.92
CA ALA A 225 5.99 -14.96 10.90
C ALA A 225 6.74 -15.55 12.11
N ALA A 226 7.83 -14.91 12.52
CA ALA A 226 8.55 -15.27 13.74
C ALA A 226 7.65 -15.15 14.97
N ASP A 227 6.86 -14.06 15.06
CA ASP A 227 5.91 -13.88 16.17
C ASP A 227 4.80 -14.93 16.16
N ILE A 228 4.23 -15.24 15.00
CA ILE A 228 3.23 -16.30 14.84
C ILE A 228 3.79 -17.64 15.32
N THR A 229 5.01 -17.98 14.90
CA THR A 229 5.66 -19.25 15.25
C THR A 229 5.97 -19.32 16.74
N ALA A 230 6.43 -18.22 17.34
CA ALA A 230 6.67 -18.12 18.78
C ALA A 230 5.40 -18.34 19.61
N HIS A 231 4.22 -18.07 19.04
CA HIS A 231 2.92 -18.28 19.66
C HIS A 231 2.20 -19.54 19.13
N GLY A 232 2.94 -20.50 18.57
CA GLY A 232 2.43 -21.82 18.20
C GLY A 232 1.64 -21.87 16.89
N GLY A 233 1.66 -20.82 16.08
CA GLY A 233 1.09 -20.82 14.74
C GLY A 233 1.97 -21.56 13.72
N VAL A 234 1.33 -22.11 12.69
CA VAL A 234 2.00 -22.90 11.64
C VAL A 234 1.79 -22.24 10.28
N LEU A 235 2.88 -22.08 9.51
CA LEU A 235 2.83 -21.56 8.14
C LEU A 235 3.03 -22.71 7.13
N ARG A 236 2.10 -22.85 6.18
CA ARG A 236 2.16 -23.84 5.10
C ARG A 236 2.33 -23.12 3.76
N THR A 237 3.56 -23.09 3.25
CA THR A 237 3.89 -22.54 1.92
C THR A 237 3.73 -23.61 0.83
N GLY A 238 3.72 -23.18 -0.44
CA GLY A 238 3.50 -24.07 -1.59
C GLY A 238 2.11 -24.74 -1.60
N HIS A 239 1.16 -24.23 -0.81
CA HIS A 239 -0.15 -24.84 -0.60
C HIS A 239 -1.27 -23.89 -1.00
N GLU A 240 -1.77 -24.08 -2.22
CA GLU A 240 -2.88 -23.30 -2.76
C GLU A 240 -4.24 -23.86 -2.31
N ILE A 241 -5.00 -23.07 -1.56
CA ILE A 241 -6.40 -23.36 -1.25
C ILE A 241 -7.27 -22.98 -2.46
N ARG A 242 -8.05 -23.92 -2.99
CA ARG A 242 -8.88 -23.73 -4.19
C ARG A 242 -10.37 -23.75 -3.89
N ASP A 243 -10.77 -24.45 -2.84
CA ASP A 243 -12.13 -24.51 -2.30
C ASP A 243 -12.11 -24.40 -0.77
N LEU A 244 -13.16 -23.84 -0.17
CA LEU A 244 -13.27 -23.77 1.30
C LEU A 244 -13.30 -25.16 1.96
N GLY A 245 -13.71 -26.19 1.24
CA GLY A 245 -13.69 -27.59 1.70
C GLY A 245 -12.29 -28.21 1.75
N ASP A 246 -11.28 -27.58 1.15
CA ASP A 246 -9.87 -28.02 1.24
C ASP A 246 -9.26 -27.69 2.60
N LEU A 247 -9.89 -26.79 3.35
CA LEU A 247 -9.41 -26.32 4.65
C LEU A 247 -9.67 -27.37 5.73
N PRO A 248 -8.76 -27.53 6.71
CA PRO A 248 -9.06 -28.34 7.87
C PRO A 248 -10.22 -27.72 8.67
N PRO A 249 -10.97 -28.53 9.44
CA PRO A 249 -12.00 -28.00 10.33
C PRO A 249 -11.42 -26.96 11.29
N ALA A 250 -12.03 -25.78 11.33
CA ALA A 250 -11.66 -24.70 12.22
C ALA A 250 -12.90 -23.88 12.60
N ARG A 251 -12.86 -23.24 13.77
CA ARG A 251 -13.96 -22.37 14.23
C ARG A 251 -14.01 -21.07 13.41
N SER A 252 -12.83 -20.55 13.05
CA SER A 252 -12.68 -19.32 12.29
C SER A 252 -11.80 -19.54 11.05
N VAL A 253 -12.20 -18.98 9.90
CA VAL A 253 -11.44 -18.93 8.66
C VAL A 253 -11.35 -17.47 8.21
N LEU A 254 -10.14 -16.93 8.15
CA LEU A 254 -9.87 -15.57 7.72
C LEU A 254 -9.26 -15.61 6.32
N LEU A 255 -9.94 -14.97 5.38
CA LEU A 255 -9.55 -14.97 3.99
C LEU A 255 -8.90 -13.63 3.63
N ASP A 256 -7.57 -13.63 3.49
CA ASP A 256 -6.79 -12.52 2.91
C ASP A 256 -6.87 -12.58 1.37
N VAL A 257 -8.11 -12.61 0.87
CA VAL A 257 -8.41 -12.69 -0.56
C VAL A 257 -9.38 -11.59 -1.02
N ALA A 258 -9.25 -11.17 -2.27
CA ALA A 258 -10.18 -10.24 -2.90
C ALA A 258 -11.56 -10.91 -3.11
N PRO A 259 -12.65 -10.13 -3.27
CA PRO A 259 -14.00 -10.64 -3.52
C PRO A 259 -14.09 -11.65 -4.67
N ARG A 260 -13.28 -11.48 -5.74
CA ARG A 260 -13.20 -12.44 -6.86
C ARG A 260 -12.64 -13.79 -6.41
N GLY A 261 -11.57 -13.76 -5.61
CA GLY A 261 -11.00 -14.96 -4.99
C GLY A 261 -12.00 -15.65 -4.06
N PHE A 262 -12.71 -14.88 -3.22
CA PHE A 262 -13.70 -15.45 -2.31
C PHE A 262 -14.88 -16.10 -3.04
N LEU A 263 -15.36 -15.46 -4.12
CA LEU A 263 -16.41 -16.04 -4.97
C LEU A 263 -16.00 -17.40 -5.57
N ARG A 264 -14.71 -17.58 -5.88
CA ARG A 264 -14.16 -18.84 -6.36
C ARG A 264 -14.08 -19.87 -5.23
N LEU A 265 -13.42 -19.52 -4.12
CA LEU A 265 -13.23 -20.40 -2.96
C LEU A 265 -14.56 -20.91 -2.38
N ALA A 266 -15.57 -20.04 -2.29
CA ALA A 266 -16.83 -20.40 -1.66
C ALA A 266 -17.76 -21.23 -2.56
N GLY A 267 -17.54 -21.23 -3.88
CA GLY A 267 -18.39 -21.93 -4.84
C GLY A 267 -19.87 -21.62 -4.64
N ASP A 268 -20.68 -22.66 -4.44
CA ASP A 268 -22.14 -22.58 -4.25
C ASP A 268 -22.66 -22.32 -2.84
N ARG A 269 -21.75 -22.14 -1.88
CA ARG A 269 -22.09 -21.96 -0.46
C ARG A 269 -22.64 -20.57 -0.15
N LEU A 270 -22.36 -19.56 -0.97
CA LEU A 270 -22.79 -18.18 -0.71
C LEU A 270 -24.26 -17.93 -1.05
N PRO A 271 -25.03 -17.28 -0.15
CA PRO A 271 -26.38 -16.84 -0.47
C PRO A 271 -26.43 -15.97 -1.74
N PRO A 272 -27.43 -16.13 -2.62
CA PRO A 272 -27.47 -15.47 -3.93
C PRO A 272 -27.34 -13.93 -3.86
N ARG A 273 -27.94 -13.31 -2.84
CA ARG A 273 -27.87 -11.84 -2.63
C ARG A 273 -26.45 -11.37 -2.34
N TYR A 274 -25.73 -12.08 -1.47
CA TYR A 274 -24.37 -11.71 -1.09
C TYR A 274 -23.38 -11.99 -2.22
N ARG A 275 -23.53 -13.13 -2.91
CA ARG A 275 -22.77 -13.44 -4.12
C ARG A 275 -22.91 -12.33 -5.17
N ARG A 276 -24.13 -11.85 -5.42
CA ARG A 276 -24.40 -10.75 -6.36
C ARG A 276 -23.72 -9.46 -5.93
N ALA A 277 -23.66 -9.17 -4.63
CA ALA A 277 -22.97 -7.99 -4.11
C ALA A 277 -21.45 -8.07 -4.37
N LEU A 278 -20.82 -9.20 -4.07
CA LEU A 278 -19.39 -9.40 -4.36
C LEU A 278 -19.07 -9.35 -5.86
N ARG A 279 -19.94 -9.88 -6.72
CA ARG A 279 -19.78 -9.78 -8.20
C ARG A 279 -19.85 -8.35 -8.72
N ARG A 280 -20.49 -7.44 -7.97
CA ARG A 280 -20.60 -6.00 -8.29
C ARG A 280 -19.49 -5.16 -7.67
N PHE A 281 -18.60 -5.77 -6.88
CA PHE A 281 -17.44 -5.10 -6.33
C PHE A 281 -16.56 -4.60 -7.48
N ARG A 282 -16.16 -3.33 -7.42
CA ARG A 282 -15.44 -2.69 -8.53
C ARG A 282 -13.95 -2.65 -8.22
N TYR A 283 -13.16 -3.13 -9.18
CA TYR A 283 -11.71 -3.00 -9.16
C TYR A 283 -11.28 -1.70 -9.85
N ALA A 284 -10.17 -1.15 -9.40
CA ALA A 284 -9.56 0.07 -9.90
C ALA A 284 -8.79 -0.20 -11.21
N PRO A 285 -8.23 0.84 -11.86
CA PRO A 285 -7.13 0.66 -12.80
C PRO A 285 -6.00 -0.20 -12.22
N GLY A 286 -5.20 -0.77 -13.11
CA GLY A 286 -4.08 -1.61 -12.73
C GLY A 286 -2.77 -0.83 -12.65
N VAL A 287 -1.74 -1.50 -12.14
CA VAL A 287 -0.35 -1.06 -12.28
C VAL A 287 0.39 -2.03 -13.19
N ALA A 288 1.28 -1.48 -14.03
CA ALA A 288 2.26 -2.27 -14.75
C ALA A 288 3.65 -1.88 -14.22
N LYS A 289 4.42 -2.87 -13.79
CA LYS A 289 5.65 -2.68 -13.02
C LYS A 289 6.88 -3.01 -13.86
N ALA A 290 7.91 -2.18 -13.75
CA ALA A 290 9.24 -2.47 -14.28
C ALA A 290 10.27 -2.45 -13.16
N ASP A 291 11.10 -3.49 -13.10
CA ASP A 291 12.28 -3.56 -12.27
C ASP A 291 13.51 -3.36 -13.16
N PHE A 292 14.47 -2.58 -12.68
CA PHE A 292 15.76 -2.40 -13.34
C PHE A 292 16.89 -2.76 -12.39
N LEU A 293 17.99 -3.28 -12.95
CA LEU A 293 19.30 -3.30 -12.34
C LEU A 293 20.13 -2.26 -13.07
N VAL A 294 20.69 -1.30 -12.34
CA VAL A 294 21.44 -0.19 -12.93
C VAL A 294 22.87 -0.14 -12.40
N SER A 295 23.81 0.37 -13.20
CA SER A 295 25.24 0.45 -12.89
C SER A 295 25.63 1.63 -11.99
N GLU A 296 24.76 2.62 -11.83
CA GLU A 296 25.04 3.87 -11.11
C GLU A 296 23.75 4.57 -10.64
N PRO A 297 23.81 5.62 -9.80
CA PRO A 297 22.64 6.40 -9.42
C PRO A 297 21.91 7.01 -10.62
N ILE A 298 20.59 7.17 -10.52
CA ILE A 298 19.80 7.80 -11.59
C ILE A 298 20.26 9.24 -11.83
N PRO A 299 20.61 9.62 -13.09
CA PRO A 299 21.15 10.94 -13.42
C PRO A 299 20.05 12.00 -13.52
N TRP A 300 19.38 12.31 -12.39
CA TRP A 300 18.29 13.30 -12.36
C TRP A 300 18.74 14.67 -12.87
N THR A 301 17.92 15.28 -13.71
CA THR A 301 18.15 16.67 -14.20
C THR A 301 18.10 17.66 -13.04
N ALA A 302 17.11 17.51 -12.16
CA ALA A 302 17.04 18.22 -10.88
C ALA A 302 17.79 17.41 -9.82
N ARG A 303 19.03 17.82 -9.48
CA ARG A 303 19.95 17.03 -8.66
C ARG A 303 19.41 16.69 -7.28
N GLU A 304 18.58 17.57 -6.72
CA GLU A 304 17.94 17.42 -5.43
C GLU A 304 16.98 16.21 -5.35
N VAL A 305 16.49 15.72 -6.49
CA VAL A 305 15.63 14.52 -6.57
C VAL A 305 16.40 13.25 -6.17
N ALA A 306 17.73 13.24 -6.32
CA ALA A 306 18.57 12.09 -5.98
C ALA A 306 18.55 11.73 -4.48
N GLY A 307 18.12 12.65 -3.62
CA GLY A 307 17.97 12.40 -2.18
C GLY A 307 16.58 11.90 -1.75
N ALA A 308 15.66 11.70 -2.69
CA ALA A 308 14.28 11.33 -2.38
C ALA A 308 14.07 9.80 -2.36
N GLY A 309 13.41 9.31 -1.31
CA GLY A 309 13.07 7.89 -1.21
C GLY A 309 11.90 7.46 -2.13
N THR A 310 11.11 8.40 -2.63
CA THR A 310 10.07 8.14 -3.63
C THR A 310 9.97 9.31 -4.61
N VAL A 311 9.79 9.01 -5.89
CA VAL A 311 9.70 10.01 -6.95
C VAL A 311 8.41 9.83 -7.75
N HIS A 312 7.68 10.94 -7.95
CA HIS A 312 6.43 11.00 -8.72
C HIS A 312 6.68 11.61 -10.11
N LEU A 313 6.64 10.81 -11.17
CA LEU A 313 6.88 11.27 -12.55
C LEU A 313 5.55 11.60 -13.24
N GLY A 314 4.94 12.70 -12.83
CA GLY A 314 3.60 13.11 -13.26
C GLY A 314 3.51 14.35 -14.14
N GLY A 315 4.54 15.20 -14.15
CA GLY A 315 4.46 16.54 -14.76
C GLY A 315 3.62 17.50 -13.90
N THR A 316 2.92 18.44 -14.51
CA THR A 316 2.07 19.38 -13.75
C THR A 316 0.86 18.69 -13.13
N GLN A 317 0.19 19.35 -12.18
CA GLN A 317 -1.06 18.86 -11.58
C GLN A 317 -2.12 18.54 -12.65
N GLU A 318 -2.27 19.39 -13.65
CA GLU A 318 -3.23 19.21 -14.74
C GLU A 318 -2.91 17.97 -15.56
N GLN A 319 -1.62 17.70 -15.81
CA GLN A 319 -1.18 16.50 -16.51
C GLN A 319 -1.50 15.23 -15.70
N VAL A 320 -1.19 15.23 -14.39
CA VAL A 320 -1.53 14.13 -13.48
C VAL A 320 -3.04 13.88 -13.50
N PHE A 321 -3.87 14.90 -13.29
CA PHE A 321 -5.33 14.76 -13.26
C PHE A 321 -5.89 14.24 -14.58
N ARG A 322 -5.39 14.75 -15.71
CA ARG A 322 -5.79 14.32 -17.05
C ARG A 322 -5.46 12.86 -17.28
N VAL A 323 -4.23 12.44 -17.01
CA VAL A 323 -3.74 11.08 -17.24
C VAL A 323 -4.45 10.09 -16.32
N GLU A 324 -4.49 10.35 -15.02
CA GLU A 324 -5.15 9.49 -14.04
C GLU A 324 -6.65 9.30 -14.35
N THR A 325 -7.34 10.37 -14.74
CA THR A 325 -8.75 10.28 -15.15
C THR A 325 -8.94 9.55 -16.48
N ALA A 326 -8.01 9.67 -17.43
CA ALA A 326 -8.06 8.91 -18.68
C ALA A 326 -7.86 7.41 -18.41
N THR A 327 -6.87 7.05 -17.60
CA THR A 327 -6.59 5.68 -17.16
C THR A 327 -7.78 5.09 -16.40
N ALA A 328 -8.40 5.86 -15.49
CA ALA A 328 -9.62 5.46 -14.77
C ALA A 328 -10.82 5.21 -15.68
N ARG A 329 -10.82 5.76 -16.90
CA ARG A 329 -11.84 5.52 -17.94
C ARG A 329 -11.43 4.42 -18.93
N GLY A 330 -10.35 3.68 -18.64
CA GLY A 330 -9.84 2.59 -19.47
C GLY A 330 -9.06 3.06 -20.71
N ARG A 331 -8.68 4.33 -20.79
CA ARG A 331 -7.90 4.85 -21.92
C ARG A 331 -6.41 4.66 -21.65
N ARG A 332 -5.72 4.07 -22.62
CA ARG A 332 -4.26 3.96 -22.61
C ARG A 332 -3.63 5.34 -22.85
N THR A 333 -2.47 5.55 -22.23
CA THR A 333 -1.62 6.72 -22.41
C THR A 333 -0.19 6.24 -22.69
N ASP A 334 0.57 7.04 -23.42
CA ASP A 334 2.01 6.83 -23.65
C ASP A 334 2.88 7.59 -22.64
N GLU A 335 2.27 8.51 -21.89
CA GLU A 335 2.88 9.25 -20.78
C GLU A 335 2.11 8.95 -19.49
N PRO A 336 2.26 7.76 -18.90
CA PRO A 336 1.59 7.43 -17.65
C PRO A 336 2.18 8.21 -16.47
N PHE A 337 1.40 8.31 -15.40
CA PHE A 337 1.95 8.60 -14.08
C PHE A 337 2.80 7.41 -13.63
N VAL A 338 4.03 7.67 -13.22
CA VAL A 338 4.98 6.64 -12.74
C VAL A 338 5.41 6.97 -11.32
N LEU A 339 5.35 5.99 -10.43
CA LEU A 339 6.06 6.03 -9.15
C LEU A 339 7.37 5.28 -9.31
N LEU A 340 8.43 5.85 -8.74
CA LEU A 340 9.76 5.30 -8.78
C LEU A 340 10.41 5.36 -7.40
N VAL A 341 11.17 4.32 -7.09
CA VAL A 341 11.99 4.20 -5.89
C VAL A 341 13.36 3.68 -6.31
N ASP A 342 14.43 4.38 -5.89
CA ASP A 342 15.79 3.84 -5.83
C ASP A 342 16.06 3.48 -4.36
N PRO A 343 15.93 2.20 -3.96
CA PRO A 343 16.11 1.80 -2.56
C PRO A 343 17.50 2.13 -2.02
N ALA A 344 18.53 2.21 -2.87
CA ALA A 344 19.90 2.47 -2.45
C ALA A 344 20.13 3.92 -1.98
N VAL A 345 19.20 4.84 -2.29
CA VAL A 345 19.20 6.22 -1.75
C VAL A 345 18.98 6.21 -0.23
N THR A 346 18.12 5.31 0.26
CA THR A 346 17.75 5.23 1.67
C THR A 346 18.51 4.11 2.40
N ASP A 347 18.75 2.99 1.72
CA ASP A 347 19.49 1.84 2.24
C ASP A 347 20.68 1.50 1.32
N PRO A 348 21.88 2.04 1.59
CA PRO A 348 23.07 1.76 0.79
C PRO A 348 23.42 0.26 0.66
N SER A 349 22.96 -0.59 1.59
CA SER A 349 23.18 -2.05 1.51
C SER A 349 22.42 -2.72 0.37
N ARG A 350 21.45 -2.02 -0.25
CA ARG A 350 20.75 -2.48 -1.45
C ARG A 350 21.59 -2.36 -2.73
N ALA A 351 22.75 -1.72 -2.67
CA ALA A 351 23.70 -1.66 -3.78
C ALA A 351 24.87 -2.63 -3.54
N SER A 352 25.30 -3.34 -4.60
CA SER A 352 26.41 -4.28 -4.55
C SER A 352 27.25 -4.23 -5.82
N GLY A 353 28.57 -4.05 -5.67
CA GLY A 353 29.51 -3.98 -6.80
C GLY A 353 29.21 -2.84 -7.77
N GLY A 354 28.77 -1.68 -7.26
CA GLY A 354 28.32 -0.54 -8.08
C GLY A 354 26.88 -0.65 -8.60
N ARG A 355 26.33 -1.86 -8.67
CA ARG A 355 24.97 -2.14 -9.16
C ARG A 355 23.94 -1.85 -8.09
N ARG A 356 22.74 -1.40 -8.49
CA ARG A 356 21.62 -1.12 -7.56
C ARG A 356 20.26 -1.38 -8.20
N PRO A 357 19.22 -1.67 -7.40
CA PRO A 357 17.88 -1.91 -7.91
C PRO A 357 17.18 -0.58 -8.17
N VAL A 358 16.34 -0.52 -9.19
CA VAL A 358 15.34 0.53 -9.36
C VAL A 358 13.98 -0.12 -9.52
N TRP A 359 13.05 0.31 -8.68
CA TRP A 359 11.67 -0.15 -8.66
C TRP A 359 10.79 0.94 -9.25
N ALA A 360 9.94 0.61 -10.21
CA ALA A 360 8.98 1.57 -10.74
C ALA A 360 7.70 0.90 -11.23
N TYR A 361 6.58 1.61 -11.14
CA TYR A 361 5.35 1.19 -11.82
C TYR A 361 4.59 2.36 -12.41
N ALA A 362 3.89 2.08 -13.50
CA ALA A 362 2.99 2.98 -14.19
C ALA A 362 1.54 2.64 -13.87
N HIS A 363 0.68 3.65 -13.74
CA HIS A 363 -0.76 3.42 -13.73
C HIS A 363 -1.26 3.18 -15.15
N VAL A 364 -2.01 2.10 -15.34
CA VAL A 364 -2.54 1.66 -16.63
C VAL A 364 -3.99 1.19 -16.49
N PRO A 365 -4.76 1.09 -17.59
CA PRO A 365 -6.08 0.48 -17.54
C PRO A 365 -6.07 -0.91 -16.87
N ASN A 366 -7.16 -1.26 -16.20
CA ASN A 366 -7.32 -2.58 -15.60
C ASN A 366 -7.17 -3.67 -16.67
N GLY A 367 -6.30 -4.65 -16.42
CA GLY A 367 -6.01 -5.76 -17.33
C GLY A 367 -5.16 -5.38 -18.55
N ASP A 368 -4.46 -4.23 -18.54
CA ASP A 368 -3.53 -3.90 -19.63
C ASP A 368 -2.41 -4.95 -19.74
N THR A 369 -2.17 -5.43 -20.95
CA THR A 369 -1.22 -6.50 -21.29
C THR A 369 0.12 -5.99 -21.81
N ARG A 370 0.29 -4.67 -21.95
CA ARG A 370 1.54 -4.09 -22.47
C ARG A 370 2.69 -4.31 -21.48
N ASP A 371 3.84 -4.74 -22.01
CA ASP A 371 5.10 -4.71 -21.26
C ASP A 371 5.43 -3.25 -20.88
N PRO A 372 5.59 -2.95 -19.58
CA PRO A 372 5.81 -1.59 -19.12
C PRO A 372 7.25 -1.09 -19.24
N VAL A 373 8.26 -1.95 -19.50
CA VAL A 373 9.69 -1.57 -19.41
C VAL A 373 9.98 -0.30 -20.21
N ASP A 374 9.64 -0.31 -21.49
CA ASP A 374 9.93 0.80 -22.40
C ASP A 374 9.14 2.07 -22.09
N MET A 375 7.88 1.91 -21.66
CA MET A 375 7.01 3.01 -21.28
C MET A 375 7.52 3.72 -20.02
N ILE A 376 7.94 2.95 -19.01
CA ILE A 376 8.50 3.47 -17.76
C ILE A 376 9.89 4.06 -18.01
N ARG A 377 10.77 3.36 -18.73
CA ARG A 377 12.11 3.84 -19.07
C ARG A 377 12.05 5.21 -19.76
N ARG A 378 11.23 5.38 -20.80
CA ARG A 378 11.05 6.68 -21.48
C ARG A 378 10.55 7.77 -20.54
N ARG A 379 9.68 7.41 -19.59
CA ARG A 379 9.16 8.36 -18.61
C ARG A 379 10.25 8.82 -17.63
N ILE A 380 11.13 7.92 -17.21
CA ILE A 380 12.31 8.25 -16.38
C ILE A 380 13.28 9.13 -17.19
N GLU A 381 13.57 8.76 -18.44
CA GLU A 381 14.46 9.48 -19.35
C GLU A 381 14.08 10.97 -19.52
N THR A 382 12.78 11.27 -19.48
CA THR A 382 12.27 12.66 -19.56
C THR A 382 12.77 13.55 -18.42
N TYR A 383 13.03 12.98 -17.24
CA TYR A 383 13.48 13.71 -16.04
C TYR A 383 14.94 13.39 -15.65
N ALA A 384 15.49 12.31 -16.18
CA ALA A 384 16.86 11.85 -15.96
C ALA A 384 17.49 11.35 -17.28
N PRO A 385 17.83 12.25 -18.22
CA PRO A 385 18.54 11.89 -19.45
C PRO A 385 19.84 11.14 -19.14
N GLY A 386 20.07 10.03 -19.82
CA GLY A 386 21.16 9.09 -19.56
C GLY A 386 20.75 7.91 -18.67
N PHE A 387 19.53 7.87 -18.12
CA PHE A 387 19.06 6.72 -17.34
C PHE A 387 19.13 5.42 -18.14
N SER A 388 18.74 5.45 -19.43
CA SER A 388 18.79 4.27 -20.28
C SER A 388 20.20 3.66 -20.40
N ASP A 389 21.25 4.48 -20.35
CA ASP A 389 22.64 4.03 -20.44
C ASP A 389 23.12 3.33 -19.16
N THR A 390 22.43 3.56 -18.04
CA THR A 390 22.74 2.91 -16.76
C THR A 390 22.16 1.50 -16.64
N ILE A 391 21.21 1.11 -17.50
CA ILE A 391 20.45 -0.14 -17.35
C ILE A 391 21.32 -1.34 -17.74
N ILE A 392 21.59 -2.21 -16.75
CA ILE A 392 22.26 -3.50 -16.95
C ILE A 392 21.23 -4.56 -17.35
N ALA A 393 20.09 -4.60 -16.65
CA ALA A 393 19.00 -5.54 -16.90
C ALA A 393 17.66 -4.91 -16.53
N SER A 394 16.58 -5.41 -17.15
CA SER A 394 15.22 -4.97 -16.85
C SER A 394 14.22 -6.11 -16.94
N ARG A 395 13.12 -5.99 -16.19
CA ARG A 395 12.01 -6.94 -16.17
C ARG A 395 10.69 -6.18 -16.11
N GLY A 396 9.77 -6.51 -17.00
CA GLY A 396 8.40 -6.00 -17.00
C GLY A 396 7.41 -7.00 -16.42
N VAL A 397 6.38 -6.48 -15.75
CA VAL A 397 5.16 -7.22 -15.38
C VAL A 397 3.96 -6.35 -15.72
N SER A 398 3.20 -6.76 -16.73
CA SER A 398 1.99 -6.04 -17.16
C SER A 398 0.89 -6.12 -16.09
N ALA A 399 -0.11 -5.23 -16.17
CA ALA A 399 -1.23 -5.26 -15.22
C ALA A 399 -2.02 -6.57 -15.28
N ALA A 400 -2.13 -7.20 -16.46
CA ALA A 400 -2.74 -8.53 -16.59
C ALA A 400 -1.92 -9.62 -15.87
N GLU A 401 -0.59 -9.58 -15.97
CA GLU A 401 0.30 -10.55 -15.31
C GLU A 401 0.39 -10.36 -13.80
N MET A 402 0.16 -9.14 -13.29
CA MET A 402 0.09 -8.88 -11.85
C MET A 402 -1.00 -9.73 -11.16
N GLU A 403 -2.13 -10.02 -11.83
CA GLU A 403 -3.17 -10.91 -11.30
C GLU A 403 -2.70 -12.37 -11.22
N ALA A 404 -1.88 -12.81 -12.18
CA ALA A 404 -1.31 -14.16 -12.17
C ALA A 404 -0.31 -14.33 -11.02
N TYR A 405 0.52 -13.30 -10.80
CA TYR A 405 1.44 -13.22 -9.66
C TYR A 405 0.71 -13.25 -8.32
N ASN A 406 -0.31 -12.40 -8.15
CA ASN A 406 -1.14 -12.34 -6.96
C ASN A 406 -2.62 -12.20 -7.35
N PRO A 407 -3.45 -13.24 -7.12
CA PRO A 407 -4.87 -13.22 -7.49
C PRO A 407 -5.71 -12.13 -6.83
N ASN A 408 -5.19 -11.44 -5.80
CA ASN A 408 -5.84 -10.27 -5.23
C ASN A 408 -5.74 -9.03 -6.13
N TYR A 409 -4.74 -8.96 -7.01
CA TYR A 409 -4.52 -7.84 -7.93
C TYR A 409 -5.34 -8.01 -9.21
N VAL A 410 -6.66 -8.04 -9.08
CA VAL A 410 -7.57 -8.27 -10.21
C VAL A 410 -7.35 -7.23 -11.31
N GLY A 411 -6.89 -7.67 -12.48
CA GLY A 411 -6.45 -6.82 -13.59
C GLY A 411 -5.35 -5.82 -13.22
N GLY A 412 -4.50 -6.16 -12.25
CA GLY A 412 -3.38 -5.35 -11.78
C GLY A 412 -3.73 -4.33 -10.70
N ASP A 413 -4.96 -4.34 -10.17
CA ASP A 413 -5.40 -3.45 -9.10
C ASP A 413 -4.74 -3.81 -7.75
N ILE A 414 -3.60 -3.20 -7.46
CA ILE A 414 -2.87 -3.40 -6.20
C ILE A 414 -3.63 -2.85 -4.96
N ALA A 415 -4.66 -2.03 -5.16
CA ALA A 415 -5.53 -1.58 -4.08
C ALA A 415 -6.65 -2.59 -3.75
N SER A 416 -6.77 -3.67 -4.54
CA SER A 416 -7.78 -4.73 -4.38
C SER A 416 -9.20 -4.16 -4.21
N GLY A 417 -9.51 -3.13 -4.98
CA GLY A 417 -10.80 -2.44 -5.02
C GLY A 417 -10.68 -0.94 -5.24
N ALA A 418 -11.48 -0.43 -6.17
CA ALA A 418 -11.59 0.99 -6.50
C ALA A 418 -11.89 1.87 -5.27
N MET A 419 -11.09 2.93 -5.10
CA MET A 419 -11.26 3.92 -4.05
C MET A 419 -12.29 5.00 -4.44
N THR A 420 -13.56 4.60 -4.61
CA THR A 420 -14.68 5.53 -4.80
C THR A 420 -15.28 5.89 -3.44
N LEU A 421 -15.88 7.09 -3.29
CA LEU A 421 -16.52 7.50 -2.03
C LEU A 421 -17.51 6.44 -1.53
N ARG A 422 -18.35 5.91 -2.42
CA ARG A 422 -19.29 4.84 -2.09
C ARG A 422 -18.57 3.59 -1.59
N GLN A 423 -17.61 3.06 -2.35
CA GLN A 423 -16.94 1.81 -1.98
C GLN A 423 -16.08 1.97 -0.73
N ALA A 424 -15.43 3.12 -0.50
CA ALA A 424 -14.70 3.39 0.74
C ALA A 424 -15.59 3.24 1.99
N LEU A 425 -16.85 3.67 1.93
CA LEU A 425 -17.79 3.59 3.06
C LEU A 425 -18.44 2.21 3.25
N ILE A 426 -18.72 1.49 2.16
CA ILE A 426 -19.51 0.25 2.21
C ILE A 426 -18.77 -1.00 1.72
N ARG A 427 -17.44 -0.97 1.55
CA ARG A 427 -16.67 -2.15 1.12
C ARG A 427 -16.65 -3.24 2.20
N PRO A 428 -16.58 -4.53 1.81
CA PRO A 428 -16.84 -5.03 0.45
C PRO A 428 -18.35 -5.06 0.14
N THR A 429 -19.18 -5.09 1.19
CA THR A 429 -20.65 -5.02 1.14
C THR A 429 -21.17 -4.21 2.34
N PRO A 430 -22.33 -3.55 2.24
CA PRO A 430 -22.88 -2.76 3.35
C PRO A 430 -23.28 -3.67 4.51
N ARG A 431 -22.46 -3.68 5.57
CA ARG A 431 -22.66 -4.46 6.79
C ARG A 431 -22.18 -3.69 8.01
N ILE A 432 -22.81 -3.98 9.15
CA ILE A 432 -22.40 -3.49 10.47
C ILE A 432 -20.99 -4.00 10.77
N ASP A 433 -20.79 -5.32 10.65
CA ASP A 433 -19.46 -5.92 10.66
C ASP A 433 -19.01 -6.17 9.21
N PRO A 434 -18.05 -5.39 8.66
CA PRO A 434 -17.61 -5.52 7.27
C PRO A 434 -16.77 -6.78 7.03
N TYR A 435 -16.21 -7.37 8.09
CA TYR A 435 -15.30 -8.50 8.01
C TYR A 435 -16.08 -9.81 7.92
N ARG A 436 -17.25 -9.89 8.56
CA ARG A 436 -18.10 -11.09 8.57
C ARG A 436 -18.80 -11.35 7.24
N THR A 437 -18.73 -12.60 6.81
CA THR A 437 -19.50 -13.10 5.67
C THR A 437 -20.83 -13.75 6.14
N PRO A 438 -21.74 -14.14 5.24
CA PRO A 438 -22.90 -14.95 5.60
C PRO A 438 -22.56 -16.40 5.99
N LEU A 439 -21.34 -16.88 5.69
CA LEU A 439 -20.92 -18.22 6.06
C LEU A 439 -20.45 -18.19 7.53
N PRO A 440 -20.96 -19.07 8.41
CA PRO A 440 -20.51 -19.15 9.79
C PRO A 440 -19.00 -19.37 9.87
N GLY A 441 -18.34 -18.65 10.79
CA GLY A 441 -16.89 -18.76 10.97
C GLY A 441 -16.02 -18.17 9.85
N VAL A 442 -16.58 -17.62 8.76
CA VAL A 442 -15.76 -17.11 7.64
C VAL A 442 -15.74 -15.58 7.59
N TYR A 443 -14.52 -15.04 7.53
CA TYR A 443 -14.22 -13.61 7.52
C TYR A 443 -13.38 -13.22 6.31
N LEU A 444 -13.53 -11.98 5.85
CA LEU A 444 -12.64 -11.33 4.89
C LEU A 444 -11.71 -10.37 5.62
N CYS A 445 -10.42 -10.46 5.35
CA CYS A 445 -9.41 -9.62 6.02
C CYS A 445 -8.45 -8.91 5.05
N SER A 446 -8.68 -8.98 3.74
CA SER A 446 -7.81 -8.38 2.72
C SER A 446 -7.92 -6.86 2.59
N ALA A 447 -7.13 -6.27 1.69
CA ALA A 447 -7.25 -4.86 1.31
C ALA A 447 -8.65 -4.50 0.74
N SER A 448 -9.49 -5.50 0.42
CA SER A 448 -10.86 -5.30 -0.04
C SER A 448 -11.86 -4.91 1.06
N VAL A 449 -11.50 -5.05 2.33
CA VAL A 449 -12.31 -4.62 3.48
C VAL A 449 -11.73 -3.36 4.14
N PRO A 450 -12.50 -2.62 4.96
CA PRO A 450 -12.00 -1.43 5.66
C PRO A 450 -10.82 -1.72 6.59
N PRO A 451 -9.82 -0.82 6.69
CA PRO A 451 -9.79 0.54 6.13
C PRO A 451 -9.50 0.61 4.62
N GLY A 452 -8.97 -0.45 4.01
CA GLY A 452 -8.75 -0.55 2.57
C GLY A 452 -7.31 -0.93 2.22
N PRO A 453 -6.74 -0.33 1.17
CA PRO A 453 -5.43 -0.70 0.65
C PRO A 453 -4.27 -0.05 1.42
N GLY A 454 -3.09 -0.60 1.16
CA GLY A 454 -1.83 -0.16 1.74
C GLY A 454 -1.24 -1.23 2.67
N VAL A 455 0.06 -1.15 2.90
CA VAL A 455 0.72 -1.97 3.91
C VAL A 455 0.52 -1.30 5.27
N HIS A 456 -0.51 -1.73 5.99
CA HIS A 456 -0.82 -1.20 7.33
C HIS A 456 -1.30 -2.25 8.33
N ALA A 457 -1.54 -3.50 7.91
CA ALA A 457 -1.99 -4.64 8.72
C ALA A 457 -3.40 -4.53 9.37
N MET A 458 -3.98 -3.33 9.43
CA MET A 458 -5.27 -3.07 10.09
C MET A 458 -6.46 -3.89 9.57
N SER A 459 -6.57 -4.23 8.28
CA SER A 459 -7.69 -5.05 7.80
C SER A 459 -7.65 -6.46 8.40
N GLY A 460 -6.43 -7.01 8.51
CA GLY A 460 -6.12 -8.24 9.20
C GLY A 460 -6.50 -8.21 10.67
N TYR A 461 -5.94 -7.23 11.38
CA TYR A 461 -6.16 -6.99 12.80
C TYR A 461 -7.64 -6.85 13.15
N LEU A 462 -8.38 -5.98 12.45
CA LEU A 462 -9.78 -5.72 12.75
C LEU A 462 -10.69 -6.93 12.43
N ALA A 463 -10.36 -7.70 11.38
CA ALA A 463 -11.04 -8.96 11.10
C ALA A 463 -10.79 -10.01 12.19
N ALA A 464 -9.54 -10.14 12.68
CA ALA A 464 -9.21 -11.03 13.79
C ALA A 464 -9.94 -10.63 15.08
N LEU A 465 -10.00 -9.34 15.42
CA LEU A 465 -10.81 -8.86 16.55
C LEU A 465 -12.31 -9.12 16.39
N SER A 466 -12.81 -9.15 15.15
CA SER A 466 -14.18 -9.60 14.89
C SER A 466 -14.33 -11.10 15.18
N ALA A 467 -13.44 -11.95 14.64
CA ALA A 467 -13.48 -13.39 14.87
C ALA A 467 -13.36 -13.75 16.36
N LEU A 468 -12.42 -13.12 17.08
CA LEU A 468 -12.23 -13.32 18.52
C LEU A 468 -13.51 -13.06 19.33
N ARG A 469 -14.23 -11.98 19.02
CA ARG A 469 -15.47 -11.62 19.71
C ARG A 469 -16.63 -12.55 19.39
N ASN A 470 -16.79 -12.90 18.12
CA ASN A 470 -17.99 -13.61 17.65
C ASN A 470 -17.87 -15.13 17.83
N ASP A 471 -16.67 -15.70 17.64
CA ASP A 471 -16.50 -17.14 17.55
C ASP A 471 -15.69 -17.72 18.71
N HIS A 472 -14.91 -16.91 19.44
CA HIS A 472 -14.05 -17.37 20.54
C HIS A 472 -14.39 -16.73 21.90
N GLY A 473 -15.34 -15.80 21.98
CA GLY A 473 -15.73 -15.14 23.23
C GLY A 473 -14.68 -14.20 23.83
N VAL A 474 -13.64 -13.86 23.08
CA VAL A 474 -12.56 -12.97 23.51
C VAL A 474 -12.92 -11.54 23.15
N THR A 475 -13.24 -10.72 24.16
CA THR A 475 -13.70 -9.34 23.98
C THR A 475 -12.63 -8.28 24.22
N VAL A 476 -11.54 -8.65 24.90
CA VAL A 476 -10.36 -7.82 25.11
C VAL A 476 -9.32 -8.18 24.05
N PRO A 477 -8.85 -7.22 23.23
CA PRO A 477 -7.76 -7.46 22.30
C PRO A 477 -6.51 -8.01 23.02
N PRO A 478 -5.83 -9.03 22.47
CA PRO A 478 -4.56 -9.48 23.02
C PRO A 478 -3.50 -8.39 22.84
N SER A 479 -2.51 -8.38 23.74
CA SER A 479 -1.34 -7.50 23.61
C SER A 479 -0.49 -7.94 22.42
N LEU A 480 -0.11 -6.99 21.57
CA LEU A 480 0.84 -7.22 20.47
C LEU A 480 2.27 -6.82 20.82
N SER A 481 2.47 -6.22 21.99
CA SER A 481 3.77 -5.71 22.41
C SER A 481 4.82 -6.83 22.54
N PRO A 482 6.11 -6.51 22.30
CA PRO A 482 7.22 -7.45 22.38
C PRO A 482 7.24 -8.29 23.65
#